data_AF-A0A6P9B203-F1
#
_entry.id   AF-A0A6P9B203-F1
#
_cell.length_a   1.000
_cell.length_b   1.000
_cell.length_c   1.000
_cell.angle_alpha   90.00
_cell.angle_beta   90.00
_cell.angle_gamma   90.00
#
_symmetry.space_group_name_H-M   'P 1'
#
loop_
_entity.id
_entity.type
_entity.pdbx_description
1 polymer ?
#
loop_
_entity_poly.entity_id
_entity_poly.type
_entity_poly.pdbx_seq_one_letter_code
_entity_poly.pdbx_strand_id
1 'polypeptide(L)'
;CKLELQSIGQDVDHGTAFGRIAFSCPKEELPVIEALMKKENQKILTPLVSLDTPGKATVQVVILADPDGHEICFVGDEAFRELSKVDPNGEKLLDEVSFGGGGGVFSSRSLIM
;
A
#
# COMPACT_ATOMS: atom_id res chain seq x y z
N CYS A 1 10.55 -12.67 4.54
CA CYS A 1 10.14 -12.48 3.13
C CYS A 1 11.28 -11.84 2.35
N LYS A 2 11.37 -12.11 1.04
CA LYS A 2 12.34 -11.52 0.11
C LYS A 2 11.61 -11.11 -1.17
N LEU A 3 12.05 -10.03 -1.81
CA LEU A 3 11.61 -9.67 -3.15
C LEU A 3 12.28 -10.62 -4.15
N GLU A 4 11.49 -11.23 -5.03
CA GLU A 4 11.98 -12.07 -6.13
C GLU A 4 11.64 -11.39 -7.45
N LEU A 5 12.63 -11.28 -8.34
CA LEU A 5 12.46 -10.74 -9.68
C LEU A 5 12.52 -11.91 -10.67
N GLN A 6 11.46 -12.09 -11.44
CA GLN A 6 11.38 -13.13 -12.46
C GLN A 6 11.15 -12.48 -13.82
N SER A 7 12.12 -12.68 -14.73
CA SER A 7 11.97 -12.23 -16.11
C SER A 7 10.89 -13.06 -16.82
N ILE A 8 10.00 -12.37 -17.53
CA ILE A 8 8.94 -12.97 -18.34
C ILE A 8 9.26 -12.96 -19.84
N GLY A 9 10.44 -12.44 -20.23
CA GLY A 9 10.89 -12.38 -21.62
C GLY A 9 10.12 -11.40 -22.53
N GLN A 10 9.25 -10.57 -21.95
CA GLN A 10 8.44 -9.55 -22.61
C GLN A 10 8.20 -8.37 -21.65
N ASP A 11 7.63 -7.29 -22.17
CA ASP A 11 7.27 -6.12 -21.35
C ASP A 11 6.17 -6.47 -20.33
N VAL A 12 6.22 -5.83 -19.18
CA VAL A 12 5.22 -6.00 -18.11
C VAL A 12 3.98 -5.16 -18.42
N ASP A 13 2.84 -5.81 -18.65
CA ASP A 13 1.53 -5.16 -18.68
C ASP A 13 0.92 -5.12 -17.27
N HIS A 14 0.83 -3.91 -16.71
CA HIS A 14 0.33 -3.67 -15.36
C HIS A 14 -1.21 -3.67 -15.26
N GLY A 15 -1.91 -3.52 -16.39
CA GLY A 15 -3.38 -3.43 -16.42
C GLY A 15 -3.94 -2.39 -15.43
N THR A 16 -5.08 -2.71 -14.81
CA THR A 16 -5.74 -1.84 -13.81
C THR A 16 -5.61 -2.33 -12.38
N ALA A 17 -5.13 -3.56 -12.17
CA ALA A 17 -5.00 -4.21 -10.86
C ALA A 17 -3.55 -4.20 -10.35
N PHE A 18 -2.75 -3.23 -10.79
CA PHE A 18 -1.38 -3.07 -10.33
C PHE A 18 -1.33 -2.72 -8.84
N GLY A 19 -0.31 -3.25 -8.17
CA GLY A 19 -0.07 -3.00 -6.77
C GLY A 19 1.11 -2.06 -6.54
N ARG A 20 1.44 -1.89 -5.26
CA ARG A 20 2.61 -1.14 -4.82
C ARG A 20 3.31 -1.92 -3.71
N ILE A 21 4.63 -1.99 -3.76
CA ILE A 21 5.43 -2.46 -2.63
C ILE A 21 5.88 -1.27 -1.79
N ALA A 22 5.87 -1.41 -0.46
CA ALA A 22 6.29 -0.36 0.46
C ALA A 22 7.45 -0.83 1.34
N PHE A 23 8.45 0.02 1.52
CA PHE A 23 9.57 -0.16 2.43
C PHE A 23 9.62 1.01 3.39
N SER A 24 9.89 0.72 4.67
CA SER A 24 10.22 1.78 5.63
C SER A 24 11.73 1.98 5.70
N CYS A 25 12.14 3.24 5.85
CA CYS A 25 13.52 3.64 6.10
C CYS A 25 13.52 4.81 7.10
N PRO A 26 14.64 5.12 7.78
CA PRO A 26 14.74 6.33 8.58
C PRO A 26 14.28 7.55 7.77
N LYS A 27 13.53 8.45 8.40
CA LYS A 27 12.95 9.63 7.73
C LYS A 27 14.00 10.46 6.99
N GLU A 28 15.20 10.55 7.54
CA GLU A 28 16.31 11.33 7.00
C GLU A 28 16.84 10.76 5.67
N GLU A 29 16.57 9.49 5.37
CA GLU A 29 16.97 8.85 4.11
C GLU A 29 16.04 9.20 2.95
N LEU A 30 14.78 9.58 3.19
CA LEU A 30 13.82 9.93 2.14
C LEU A 30 14.32 11.02 1.17
N PRO A 31 14.82 12.19 1.63
CA PRO A 31 15.37 13.20 0.72
C PRO A 31 16.64 12.73 0.02
N VAL A 32 17.42 11.83 0.63
CA VAL A 32 18.62 11.24 0.02
C VAL A 32 18.23 10.31 -1.13
N ILE A 33 17.21 9.47 -0.93
CA ILE A 33 16.65 8.58 -1.96
C ILE A 33 16.10 9.40 -3.14
N GLU A 34 15.33 10.46 -2.87
CA GLU A 34 14.80 11.33 -3.91
C GLU A 34 15.94 12.01 -4.72
N ALA A 35 16.95 12.54 -4.02
CA ALA A 35 18.10 13.17 -4.66
C ALA A 35 18.91 12.18 -5.52
N LEU A 36 19.08 10.94 -5.05
CA LEU A 36 19.75 9.89 -5.80
C LEU A 36 18.96 9.52 -7.06
N MET A 37 17.65 9.34 -6.96
CA MET A 37 16.80 9.03 -8.12
C MET A 37 16.83 10.15 -9.17
N LYS A 38 16.83 11.42 -8.73
CA LYS A 38 17.02 12.58 -9.62
C LYS A 38 18.40 12.56 -10.31
N LYS A 39 19.46 12.29 -9.54
CA LYS A 39 20.85 12.25 -10.04
C LYS A 39 21.03 11.16 -11.10
N GLU A 40 20.42 9.99 -10.89
CA GLU A 40 20.51 8.83 -11.78
C GLU A 40 19.42 8.83 -12.87
N ASN A 41 18.68 9.93 -13.03
CA ASN A 41 17.59 10.12 -14.00
C ASN A 41 16.56 8.98 -13.99
N GLN A 42 16.24 8.48 -12.79
CA GLN A 42 15.23 7.44 -12.54
C GLN A 42 13.84 8.06 -12.35
N LYS A 43 12.81 7.22 -12.40
CA LYS A 43 11.42 7.68 -12.40
C LYS A 43 10.89 7.92 -10.98
N ILE A 44 10.59 9.19 -10.68
CA ILE A 44 9.89 9.60 -9.46
C ILE A 44 8.44 9.88 -9.81
N LEU A 45 7.51 9.09 -9.25
CA LEU A 45 6.07 9.26 -9.42
C LEU A 45 5.52 10.33 -8.48
N THR A 46 6.02 10.37 -7.25
CA THR A 46 5.62 11.36 -6.25
C THR A 46 6.86 11.79 -5.47
N PRO A 47 7.28 13.06 -5.58
CA PRO A 47 8.33 13.63 -4.75
C PRO A 47 8.01 13.53 -3.25
N LEU A 48 8.97 13.87 -2.39
CA LEU A 48 8.77 13.85 -0.94
C LEU A 48 7.53 14.64 -0.53
N VAL A 49 6.57 13.95 0.08
CA VAL A 49 5.28 14.52 0.50
C VAL A 49 4.85 13.98 1.86
N SER A 50 4.15 14.80 2.64
CA SER A 50 3.49 14.37 3.88
C SER A 50 2.09 13.87 3.58
N LEU A 51 1.72 12.72 4.15
CA LEU A 51 0.39 12.12 4.05
C LEU A 51 -0.25 12.04 5.44
N ASP A 52 -1.44 12.63 5.54
CA ASP A 52 -2.25 12.60 6.76
C ASP A 52 -3.24 11.44 6.74
N THR A 53 -3.42 10.82 7.90
CA THR A 53 -4.50 9.86 8.15
C THR A 53 -5.28 10.33 9.38
N PRO A 54 -6.59 10.61 9.26
CA PRO A 54 -7.36 11.15 10.37
C PRO A 54 -7.24 10.30 11.64
N GLY A 55 -6.90 10.94 12.76
CA GLY A 55 -6.74 10.27 14.05
C GLY A 55 -5.47 9.42 14.20
N LYS A 56 -4.53 9.49 13.25
CA LYS A 56 -3.25 8.76 13.30
C LYS A 56 -2.06 9.68 12.96
N ALA A 57 -0.85 9.14 13.03
CA ALA A 57 0.37 9.88 12.75
C ALA A 57 0.49 10.26 11.26
N THR A 58 0.89 11.50 10.99
CA THR A 58 1.31 11.96 9.65
C THR A 58 2.62 11.28 9.27
N VAL A 59 2.69 10.71 8.08
CA VAL A 59 3.90 10.07 7.54
C VAL A 59 4.46 10.85 6.36
N GLN A 60 5.75 10.70 6.08
CA GLN A 60 6.37 11.21 4.86
C GLN A 60 6.70 10.07 3.93
N VAL A 61 6.48 10.28 2.64
CA VAL A 61 6.73 9.28 1.60
C VAL A 61 7.39 9.87 0.37
N VAL A 62 8.11 9.01 -0.36
CA VAL A 62 8.53 9.22 -1.76
C VAL A 62 8.05 8.00 -2.55
N ILE A 63 7.45 8.23 -3.74
CA ILE A 63 6.95 7.15 -4.60
C ILE A 63 7.75 7.13 -5.90
N LEU A 64 8.30 5.96 -6.22
CA LEU A 64 9.17 5.70 -7.35
C LEU A 64 8.53 4.67 -8.28
N ALA A 65 9.03 4.60 -9.51
CA ALA A 65 8.78 3.48 -10.40
C ALA A 65 10.11 2.81 -10.77
N ASP A 66 10.14 1.49 -10.73
CA ASP A 66 11.28 0.72 -11.23
C ASP A 66 11.33 0.74 -12.78
N PRO A 67 12.35 0.15 -13.41
CA PRO A 67 12.49 0.15 -14.87
C PRO A 67 11.30 -0.47 -15.62
N ASP A 68 10.61 -1.43 -15.01
CA ASP A 68 9.43 -2.08 -15.58
C ASP A 68 8.13 -1.35 -15.21
N GLY A 69 8.19 -0.29 -14.41
CA GLY A 69 7.05 0.54 -14.03
C GLY A 69 6.34 0.13 -12.73
N HIS A 70 6.88 -0.82 -11.96
CA HIS A 70 6.34 -1.21 -10.66
C HIS A 70 6.46 -0.06 -9.66
N GLU A 71 5.38 0.22 -8.94
CA GLU A 71 5.38 1.28 -7.93
C GLU A 71 6.04 0.85 -6.63
N ILE A 72 6.92 1.72 -6.10
CA ILE A 72 7.63 1.52 -4.84
C ILE A 72 7.41 2.75 -3.95
N CYS A 73 6.89 2.54 -2.74
CA CYS A 73 6.77 3.57 -1.70
C CYS A 73 7.90 3.43 -0.68
N PHE A 74 8.69 4.49 -0.48
CA PHE A 74 9.51 4.63 0.71
C PHE A 74 8.79 5.50 1.71
N VAL A 75 8.64 5.02 2.95
CA VAL A 75 7.97 5.72 4.04
C VAL A 75 8.90 5.91 5.24
N GLY A 76 8.81 7.04 5.92
CA GLY A 76 9.57 7.29 7.16
C GLY A 76 9.16 6.32 8.28
N ASP A 77 10.10 5.50 8.75
CA ASP A 77 9.88 4.37 9.66
C ASP A 77 9.27 4.78 11.00
N GLU A 78 9.74 5.89 11.58
CA GLU A 78 9.35 6.31 12.93
C GLU A 78 7.86 6.66 12.99
N ALA A 79 7.41 7.50 12.06
CA ALA A 79 5.99 7.87 11.96
C ALA A 79 5.13 6.69 11.48
N PHE A 80 5.69 5.83 10.61
CA PHE A 80 4.98 4.66 10.11
C PHE A 80 4.72 3.63 11.21
N ARG A 81 5.64 3.41 12.14
CA ARG A 81 5.42 2.53 13.31
C ARG A 81 4.26 2.99 14.17
N GLU A 82 4.10 4.31 14.33
CA GLU A 82 2.98 4.88 15.06
C GLU A 82 1.66 4.75 14.28
N LEU A 83 1.71 4.99 12.97
CA LEU A 83 0.56 4.85 12.06
C LEU A 83 0.03 3.40 11.97
N SER A 84 0.94 2.43 11.92
CA SER A 84 0.67 1.02 11.64
C SER A 84 0.35 0.17 12.88
N LYS A 85 0.06 0.82 14.02
CA LYS A 85 -0.42 0.12 15.21
C LYS A 85 -1.67 -0.70 14.89
N VAL A 86 -1.67 -1.95 15.38
CA VAL A 86 -2.80 -2.87 15.22
C VAL A 86 -4.04 -2.25 15.86
N ASP A 87 -5.14 -2.20 15.10
CA ASP A 87 -6.44 -1.78 15.63
C ASP A 87 -7.08 -2.96 16.39
N PRO A 88 -7.31 -2.85 17.71
CA PRO A 88 -7.95 -3.92 18.48
C PRO A 88 -9.40 -4.19 18.06
N ASN A 89 -10.05 -3.25 17.35
CA ASN A 89 -11.39 -3.43 16.83
C ASN A 89 -11.41 -3.90 15.36
N GLY A 90 -10.25 -4.16 14.74
CA GLY A 90 -10.15 -4.52 13.33
C GLY A 90 -11.08 -5.67 12.92
N GLU A 91 -11.16 -6.72 13.74
CA GLU A 91 -12.04 -7.87 13.45
C GLU A 91 -13.53 -7.50 13.47
N LYS A 92 -13.96 -6.69 14.44
CA LYS A 92 -15.35 -6.24 14.54
C LYS A 92 -15.77 -5.42 13.33
N LEU A 93 -14.85 -4.60 12.80
CA LEU A 93 -15.10 -3.81 11.59
C LEU A 93 -15.30 -4.70 10.36
N LEU A 94 -14.62 -5.85 10.27
CA LEU A 94 -14.83 -6.82 9.19
C LEU A 94 -16.20 -7.50 9.30
N ASP A 95 -16.62 -7.85 10.52
CA ASP A 95 -17.94 -8.43 10.78
C ASP A 95 -19.06 -7.43 10.43
N GLU A 96 -18.96 -6.18 10.87
CA GLU A 96 -19.95 -5.13 10.60
C GLU A 96 -20.15 -4.87 9.10
N VAL A 97 -19.08 -4.92 8.31
CA VAL A 97 -19.16 -4.79 6.83
C VAL A 97 -19.80 -6.03 6.20
N SER A 98 -19.53 -7.22 6.74
CA SER A 98 -20.06 -8.49 6.22
C SER A 98 -21.56 -8.67 6.52
N PHE A 99 -22.06 -8.13 7.64
CA PHE A 99 -23.47 -8.24 8.04
C PHE A 99 -24.31 -6.97 7.74
N GLY A 100 -23.69 -5.84 7.41
CA GLY A 100 -24.38 -4.57 7.11
C GLY A 100 -24.79 -4.36 5.65
N GLY A 101 -24.33 -5.22 4.72
CA GLY A 101 -24.51 -5.07 3.27
C GLY A 101 -25.29 -6.23 2.63
N GLY A 102 -26.50 -6.53 3.13
CA GLY A 102 -27.24 -7.70 2.65
C GLY A 102 -28.74 -7.66 2.94
N GLY A 103 -29.41 -6.56 2.57
CA GLY A 103 -30.86 -6.53 2.40
C GLY A 103 -31.28 -7.39 1.20
N GLY A 104 -31.17 -8.71 1.35
CA GLY A 104 -31.56 -9.71 0.36
C GLY A 104 -31.99 -10.97 1.11
N VAL A 105 -33.25 -10.97 1.53
CA VAL A 105 -33.91 -12.13 2.13
C VAL A 105 -33.88 -13.28 1.10
N PHE A 106 -32.89 -14.17 1.19
CA PHE A 106 -33.00 -15.48 0.57
C PHE A 106 -34.00 -16.29 1.40
N SER A 107 -35.28 -16.15 1.04
CA SER A 107 -36.32 -17.08 1.44
C SER A 107 -36.13 -18.38 0.66
N SER A 108 -35.19 -19.22 1.11
CA SER A 108 -35.22 -20.64 0.80
C SER A 108 -36.23 -21.29 1.72
N ARG A 109 -37.49 -21.31 1.26
CA ARG A 109 -38.50 -22.21 1.82
C ARG A 109 -37.95 -23.64 1.86
N SER A 110 -38.16 -24.23 3.02
CA SER A 110 -38.05 -25.62 3.43
C SER A 110 -38.20 -26.69 2.34
N LEU A 111 -37.29 -27.66 2.40
CA LEU A 111 -37.48 -29.11 2.22
C LEU A 111 -36.24 -29.72 2.92
N ILE A 112 -36.23 -30.65 3.87
CA ILE A 112 -37.08 -31.79 4.23
C ILE A 112 -36.72 -32.17 5.70
N MET A 113 -37.70 -32.33 6.59
CA MET A 113 -38.03 -33.61 7.27
C MET A 113 -39.38 -33.48 7.98
#